data_AF-A0A8K0S8Q8-F1
#
_entry.id   AF-A0A8K0S8Q8-F1
#
_cell.length_a   1.000
_cell.length_b   1.000
_cell.length_c   1.000
_cell.angle_alpha   90.00
_cell.angle_beta   90.00
_cell.angle_gamma   90.00
#
_symmetry.space_group_name_H-M   'P 1'
#
loop_
_entity.id
_entity.type
_entity.pdbx_description
1 polymer ?
#
loop_
_entity_poly.entity_id
_entity_poly.type
_entity_poly.pdbx_seq_one_letter_code
_entity_poly.pdbx_strand_id
1 'polypeptide(L)'
;NEAEKQYECSFCGNRFKNKNEAERHQNSLHVRRHSWSCSALMGFTARAFHDSTTRPGEADTCGYCGDDFTRSGRGPGTDGGAAPRIATDQDWEERIRHLQELHKFGKCNSTKKFYRADHFRQHLKHSHAGTSGKWTNMLE
;
A
#
# COMPACT_ATOMS: atom_id res chain seq x y z
N ASN A 1 34.33 -10.48 -20.49
CA ASN A 1 33.53 -11.53 -21.14
C ASN A 1 32.06 -11.35 -20.80
N GLU A 2 31.23 -10.99 -21.78
CA GLU A 2 29.76 -10.85 -21.63
C GLU A 2 29.01 -12.19 -21.62
N ALA A 3 29.73 -13.32 -21.68
CA ALA A 3 29.18 -14.67 -21.78
C ALA A 3 28.82 -15.35 -20.43
N GLU A 4 29.10 -14.72 -19.29
CA GLU A 4 28.96 -15.35 -17.97
C GLU A 4 27.62 -15.07 -17.27
N LYS A 5 26.78 -14.16 -17.78
CA LYS A 5 25.45 -13.86 -17.23
C LYS A 5 24.35 -14.12 -18.26
N GLN A 6 24.04 -15.40 -18.45
CA GLN A 6 23.07 -15.87 -19.46
C GLN A 6 21.61 -15.75 -19.00
N TYR A 7 21.36 -15.61 -17.69
CA TYR A 7 20.01 -15.66 -17.15
C TYR A 7 19.48 -14.26 -16.89
N GLU A 8 18.51 -13.83 -17.70
CA GLU A 8 17.87 -12.53 -17.59
C GLU A 8 16.56 -12.61 -16.81
N CYS A 9 16.32 -11.61 -15.96
CA CYS A 9 15.04 -11.45 -15.31
C CYS A 9 14.00 -10.94 -16.30
N SER A 10 12.98 -11.75 -16.57
CA SER A 10 11.87 -11.45 -17.48
C SER A 10 11.04 -10.22 -17.09
N PHE A 11 11.26 -9.65 -15.90
CA PHE A 11 10.50 -8.50 -15.37
C PHE A 11 11.28 -7.18 -15.33
N CYS A 12 12.62 -7.20 -15.34
CA CYS A 12 13.42 -5.98 -15.20
C CYS A 12 14.73 -5.97 -16.01
N GLY A 13 14.98 -6.99 -16.83
CA GLY A 13 16.16 -7.05 -17.71
C GLY A 13 17.50 -7.26 -16.98
N ASN A 14 17.49 -7.45 -15.65
CA ASN A 14 18.71 -7.73 -14.90
C ASN A 14 19.27 -9.10 -15.27
N ARG A 15 20.59 -9.18 -15.48
CA ARG A 15 21.30 -10.41 -15.85
C ARG A 15 22.04 -11.04 -14.68
N PHE A 16 21.98 -12.35 -14.58
CA PHE A 16 22.52 -13.20 -13.51
C PHE A 16 23.37 -14.33 -14.09
N LYS A 17 24.31 -14.81 -13.27
CA LYS A 17 25.26 -15.86 -13.68
C LYS A 17 24.64 -17.25 -13.76
N ASN A 18 23.53 -17.47 -13.06
CA ASN A 18 22.82 -18.73 -13.09
C ASN A 18 21.31 -18.55 -12.85
N LYS A 19 20.53 -19.57 -13.22
CA LYS A 19 19.06 -19.59 -13.10
C LYS A 19 18.60 -19.39 -11.66
N ASN A 20 19.25 -20.04 -10.69
CA ASN A 20 18.85 -20.00 -9.28
C ASN A 20 18.95 -18.58 -8.69
N GLU A 21 19.95 -17.79 -9.08
CA GLU A 21 20.04 -16.38 -8.66
C GLU A 21 18.97 -15.50 -9.31
N ALA A 22 18.66 -15.74 -10.59
CA ALA A 22 17.56 -15.06 -11.27
C ALA A 22 16.20 -15.44 -10.65
N GLU A 23 15.97 -16.72 -10.35
CA GLU A 23 14.77 -17.21 -9.67
C GLU A 23 14.67 -16.69 -8.25
N ARG A 24 15.77 -16.65 -7.47
CA ARG A 24 15.75 -16.02 -6.14
C ARG A 24 15.40 -14.54 -6.26
N HIS A 25 16.04 -13.81 -7.18
CA HIS A 25 15.71 -12.41 -7.45
C HIS A 25 14.23 -12.23 -7.80
N GLN A 26 13.68 -13.09 -8.66
CA GLN A 26 12.27 -13.09 -9.01
C GLN A 26 11.38 -13.42 -7.82
N ASN A 27 11.71 -14.46 -7.06
CA ASN A 27 10.97 -14.84 -5.87
C ASN A 27 10.95 -13.74 -4.79
N SER A 28 12.08 -13.06 -4.60
CA SER A 28 12.22 -12.01 -3.59
C SER A 28 11.60 -10.67 -3.98
N LEU A 29 11.59 -10.33 -5.28
CA LEU A 29 11.22 -8.98 -5.73
C LEU A 29 9.99 -8.94 -6.65
N HIS A 30 9.65 -10.05 -7.31
CA HIS A 30 8.61 -10.13 -8.34
C HIS A 30 7.45 -11.10 -8.00
N VAL A 31 7.67 -12.16 -7.22
CA VAL A 31 6.70 -13.29 -7.09
C VAL A 31 5.46 -13.00 -6.25
N ARG A 32 5.46 -12.02 -5.33
CA ARG A 32 4.21 -11.71 -4.60
C ARG A 32 3.24 -10.81 -5.35
N ARG A 33 3.66 -10.12 -6.41
CA ARG A 33 2.85 -9.10 -7.08
C ARG A 33 3.24 -9.04 -8.55
N HIS A 34 2.34 -9.42 -9.45
CA HIS A 34 2.42 -8.96 -10.83
C HIS A 34 2.32 -7.44 -10.84
N SER A 35 3.45 -6.75 -10.78
CA SER A 35 3.60 -5.29 -10.73
C SER A 35 2.94 -4.57 -9.55
N TRP A 36 3.69 -3.68 -8.91
CA TRP A 36 3.13 -2.68 -8.04
C TRP A 36 2.47 -1.60 -8.91
N SER A 37 1.19 -1.33 -8.68
CA SER A 37 0.49 -0.24 -9.37
C SER A 37 -0.60 0.32 -8.47
N CYS A 38 -0.94 1.59 -8.67
CA CYS A 38 -2.00 2.22 -7.92
C CYS A 38 -3.39 1.64 -8.26
N SER A 39 -3.52 0.89 -9.38
CA SER A 39 -4.75 0.18 -9.75
C SER A 39 -5.18 -0.86 -8.71
N ALA A 40 -4.22 -1.53 -8.07
CA ALA A 40 -4.48 -2.51 -7.01
C ALA A 40 -5.11 -1.88 -5.75
N LEU A 41 -5.05 -0.55 -5.63
CA LEU A 41 -5.58 0.20 -4.50
C LEU A 41 -6.92 0.87 -4.85
N MET A 42 -7.26 1.05 -6.14
CA MET A 42 -8.47 1.75 -6.61
C MET A 42 -9.79 1.09 -6.20
N GLY A 43 -9.81 -0.24 -6.03
CA GLY A 43 -11.00 -0.98 -5.55
C GLY A 43 -11.03 -1.21 -4.04
N PHE A 44 -10.01 -0.74 -3.30
CA PHE A 44 -9.78 -1.11 -1.91
C PHE A 44 -9.44 0.11 -1.05
N THR A 45 -10.27 1.15 -1.08
CA THR A 45 -10.14 2.31 -0.16
C THR A 45 -10.02 1.86 1.29
N ALA A 46 -10.73 0.80 1.68
CA ALA A 46 -10.64 0.19 3.01
C ALA A 46 -9.27 -0.47 3.33
N ARG A 47 -8.48 -0.87 2.32
CA ARG A 47 -7.10 -1.39 2.53
C ARG A 47 -6.07 -0.28 2.68
N ALA A 48 -6.40 0.96 2.35
CA ALA A 48 -5.52 2.10 2.58
C ALA A 48 -5.51 2.54 4.06
N PHE A 49 -6.42 2.01 4.87
CA PHE A 49 -6.53 2.31 6.30
C PHE A 49 -6.40 1.02 7.11
N HIS A 50 -5.76 1.11 8.27
CA HIS A 50 -5.58 -0.01 9.20
C HIS A 50 -5.95 0.42 10.60
N ASP A 51 -6.26 -0.53 11.49
CA ASP A 51 -6.58 -0.19 12.88
C ASP A 51 -5.42 0.58 13.53
N SER A 52 -5.75 1.65 14.25
CA SER A 52 -4.73 2.53 14.81
C SER A 52 -3.96 1.84 15.91
N THR A 53 -2.63 1.87 15.81
CA THR A 53 -1.76 1.34 16.86
C THR A 53 -1.78 2.19 18.13
N THR A 54 -2.16 3.46 18.04
CA THR A 54 -2.23 4.39 19.17
C THR A 54 -3.62 4.39 19.80
N ARG A 55 -4.67 4.14 19.01
CA ARG A 55 -6.07 4.07 19.46
C ARG A 55 -6.81 2.87 18.86
N PRO A 56 -6.46 1.64 19.29
CA PRO A 56 -7.03 0.43 18.72
C PRO A 56 -8.55 0.39 18.86
N GLY A 57 -9.26 0.07 17.78
CA GLY A 57 -10.73 0.00 17.78
C GLY A 57 -11.45 1.35 17.76
N GLU A 58 -10.75 2.47 17.95
CA GLU A 58 -11.35 3.82 17.98
C GLU A 58 -10.98 4.66 16.77
N ALA A 59 -9.83 4.42 16.15
CA ALA A 59 -9.36 5.15 14.98
C ALA A 59 -8.69 4.21 13.96
N ASP A 60 -8.63 4.69 12.73
CA ASP A 60 -7.96 4.05 11.62
C ASP A 60 -6.78 4.90 11.14
N THR A 61 -5.60 4.31 11.00
CA THR A 61 -4.39 4.97 10.52
C THR A 61 -4.28 4.84 8.99
N CYS A 62 -3.98 5.94 8.30
CA CYS A 62 -3.71 5.96 6.86
C CYS A 62 -2.37 5.29 6.53
N GLY A 63 -2.38 4.32 5.61
CA GLY A 63 -1.20 3.59 5.13
C GLY A 63 -0.24 4.43 4.28
N TYR A 64 -0.64 5.62 3.81
CA TYR A 64 0.23 6.51 3.03
C TYR A 64 1.03 7.48 3.90
N CYS A 65 0.38 8.14 4.86
CA CYS A 65 1.01 9.17 5.71
C CYS A 65 1.18 8.77 7.18
N GLY A 66 0.34 7.87 7.70
CA GLY A 66 0.28 7.54 9.12
C GLY A 66 -0.69 8.40 9.93
N ASP A 67 -1.53 9.22 9.29
CA ASP A 67 -2.53 10.04 9.99
C ASP A 67 -3.67 9.19 10.57
N ASP A 68 -4.11 9.51 11.78
CA ASP A 68 -5.21 8.81 12.46
C ASP A 68 -6.58 9.46 12.17
N PHE A 69 -7.57 8.62 11.84
CA PHE A 69 -8.95 8.99 11.53
C PHE A 69 -9.90 8.33 12.52
N THR A 70 -10.61 9.13 13.31
CA THR A 70 -11.51 8.61 14.35
C THR A 70 -12.72 7.91 13.73
N ARG A 71 -13.25 6.88 14.40
CA ARG A 71 -14.53 6.25 14.08
C ARG A 71 -15.63 6.94 14.90
N SER A 72 -16.56 7.59 14.22
CA SER A 72 -17.61 8.38 14.86
C SER A 72 -18.86 7.57 15.20
N GLY A 73 -19.04 6.41 14.56
CA GLY A 73 -20.20 5.54 14.75
C GLY A 73 -20.15 4.77 16.06
N ARG A 74 -21.32 4.49 16.63
CA ARG A 74 -21.48 3.49 17.70
C ARG A 74 -21.94 2.17 17.11
N GLY A 75 -21.17 1.12 17.34
CA GLY A 75 -21.57 -0.25 17.10
C GLY A 75 -22.67 -0.68 18.08
N PRO A 76 -23.32 -1.82 17.80
CA PRO A 76 -24.30 -2.41 18.72
C PRO A 76 -23.66 -2.58 20.10
N GLY A 77 -24.28 -1.95 21.11
CA GLY A 77 -23.84 -2.03 22.49
C GLY A 77 -24.03 -3.45 23.02
N THR A 78 -23.04 -3.95 23.76
CA THR A 78 -23.27 -5.05 24.70
C THR A 78 -23.51 -4.41 26.06
N ASP A 79 -24.55 -4.86 26.76
CA ASP A 79 -24.97 -4.29 28.04
C ASP A 79 -23.79 -4.21 29.02
N GLY A 80 -23.38 -2.98 29.36
CA GLY A 80 -22.37 -2.69 30.40
C GLY A 80 -20.93 -2.45 29.92
N GLY A 81 -20.63 -2.57 28.62
CA GLY A 81 -19.30 -2.26 28.05
C GLY A 81 -19.26 -0.96 27.25
N ALA A 82 -18.07 -0.35 27.08
CA ALA A 82 -17.89 0.74 26.13
C ALA A 82 -18.20 0.20 24.72
N ALA A 83 -19.21 0.78 24.05
CA ALA A 83 -19.64 0.32 22.74
C ALA A 83 -18.49 0.46 21.71
N PRO A 84 -18.22 -0.58 20.89
CA PRO A 84 -17.20 -0.50 19.87
C PRO A 84 -17.50 0.64 18.90
N ARG A 85 -16.49 1.44 18.56
CA ARG A 85 -16.63 2.50 17.55
C ARG A 85 -16.55 1.88 16.16
N ILE A 86 -17.51 2.21 15.31
CA ILE A 86 -17.53 1.75 13.90
C ILE A 86 -17.39 2.96 12.98
N ALA A 87 -16.71 2.76 11.84
CA ALA A 87 -16.63 3.79 10.82
C ALA A 87 -17.98 3.98 10.15
N THR A 88 -18.50 5.20 10.16
CA THR A 88 -19.72 5.60 9.45
C THR A 88 -19.41 5.92 7.99
N ASP A 89 -20.46 6.05 7.17
CA ASP A 89 -20.30 6.51 5.78
C ASP A 89 -19.63 7.89 5.72
N GLN A 90 -19.94 8.79 6.66
CA GLN A 90 -19.31 10.10 6.75
C GLN A 90 -17.81 10.01 7.06
N ASP A 91 -17.42 9.11 7.99
CA ASP A 91 -15.99 8.86 8.26
C ASP A 91 -15.29 8.32 7.00
N TRP A 92 -15.97 7.49 6.18
CA TRP A 92 -15.45 6.99 4.91
C TRP A 92 -15.35 8.08 3.84
N GLU A 93 -16.30 9.01 3.76
CA GLU A 93 -16.23 10.14 2.85
C GLU A 93 -15.02 11.04 3.16
N GLU A 94 -14.75 11.31 4.44
CA GLU A 94 -13.57 12.08 4.85
C GLU A 94 -12.27 11.38 4.49
N ARG A 95 -12.22 10.06 4.68
CA ARG A 95 -11.07 9.22 4.29
C ARG A 95 -10.85 9.23 2.77
N ILE A 96 -11.91 9.10 1.98
CA ILE A 96 -11.84 9.17 0.52
C ILE A 96 -11.34 10.55 0.09
N ARG A 97 -11.88 11.62 0.68
CA ARG A 97 -11.46 13.00 0.39
C ARG A 97 -9.98 13.20 0.72
N HIS A 98 -9.51 12.75 1.89
CA HIS A 98 -8.10 12.77 2.25
C HIS A 98 -7.21 12.06 1.22
N LEU A 99 -7.60 10.84 0.80
CA LEU A 99 -6.86 10.10 -0.23
C LEU A 99 -6.83 10.85 -1.57
N GLN A 100 -7.94 11.46 -1.98
CA GLN A 100 -8.02 12.21 -3.24
C GLN A 100 -7.24 13.53 -3.22
N GLU A 101 -7.29 14.27 -2.10
CA GLU A 101 -6.69 15.59 -1.96
C GLU A 101 -5.19 15.52 -1.64
N LEU A 102 -4.80 14.75 -0.62
CA LEU A 102 -3.40 14.69 -0.17
C LEU A 102 -2.61 13.64 -0.93
N HIS A 103 -3.22 12.48 -1.20
CA HIS A 103 -2.55 11.38 -1.85
C HIS A 103 -2.85 11.29 -3.35
N LYS A 104 -3.61 12.23 -3.94
CA LYS A 104 -3.94 12.24 -5.38
C LYS A 104 -4.48 10.89 -5.87
N PHE A 105 -5.17 10.17 -4.99
CA PHE A 105 -5.77 8.88 -5.27
C PHE A 105 -6.80 9.02 -6.40
N GLY A 106 -6.79 8.08 -7.36
CA GLY A 106 -7.62 8.13 -8.57
C GLY A 106 -7.12 9.08 -9.68
N LYS A 107 -6.16 9.98 -9.40
CA LYS A 107 -5.55 10.86 -10.42
C LYS A 107 -4.20 10.37 -10.93
N CYS A 108 -3.63 9.36 -10.28
CA CYS A 108 -2.39 8.72 -10.73
C CYS A 108 -2.64 7.81 -11.92
N ASN A 109 -1.69 7.77 -12.87
CA ASN A 109 -1.68 6.78 -13.94
C ASN A 109 -1.54 5.36 -13.35
N SER A 110 -2.69 4.70 -13.15
CA SER A 110 -2.82 3.38 -12.55
C SER A 110 -2.30 2.25 -13.44
N THR A 111 -2.06 2.54 -14.73
CA THR A 111 -1.44 1.60 -15.68
C THR A 111 0.07 1.50 -15.49
N LYS A 112 0.68 2.42 -14.72
CA LYS A 112 2.11 2.41 -14.46
C LYS A 112 2.47 1.24 -13.53
N LYS A 113 3.16 0.27 -14.10
CA LYS A 113 3.63 -0.94 -13.43
C LYS A 113 5.06 -0.72 -12.95
N PHE A 114 5.27 -0.89 -11.65
CA PHE A 114 6.59 -0.92 -11.06
C PHE A 114 6.93 -2.37 -10.76
N TYR A 115 8.04 -2.86 -11.31
CA TYR A 115 8.55 -4.21 -11.07
C TYR A 115 9.54 -4.24 -9.90
N ARG A 116 9.76 -3.09 -9.27
CA ARG A 116 10.70 -2.91 -8.16
C ARG A 116 9.98 -2.20 -7.02
N ALA A 117 9.99 -2.82 -5.84
CA ALA A 117 9.30 -2.27 -4.67
C ALA A 117 9.90 -0.93 -4.23
N ASP A 118 11.21 -0.71 -4.41
CA ASP A 118 11.87 0.57 -4.15
C ASP A 118 11.41 1.67 -5.12
N HIS A 119 11.31 1.37 -6.42
CA HIS A 119 10.77 2.32 -7.40
C HIS A 119 9.30 2.65 -7.14
N PHE A 120 8.53 1.66 -6.67
CA PHE A 120 7.15 1.89 -6.25
C PHE A 120 7.07 2.78 -5.00
N ARG A 121 7.88 2.52 -3.97
CA ARG A 121 7.95 3.38 -2.78
C ARG A 121 8.36 4.82 -3.15
N GLN A 122 9.30 4.97 -4.07
CA GLN A 122 9.68 6.29 -4.60
C GLN A 122 8.51 6.96 -5.31
N HIS A 123 7.76 6.23 -6.13
CA HIS A 123 6.53 6.75 -6.73
C HIS A 123 5.48 7.16 -5.70
N LEU A 124 5.25 6.37 -4.66
CA LEU A 124 4.35 6.75 -3.57
C LEU A 124 4.81 8.06 -2.90
N LYS A 125 6.12 8.20 -2.66
CA LYS A 125 6.69 9.42 -2.07
C LYS A 125 6.48 10.66 -2.95
N HIS A 126 6.81 10.58 -4.25
CA HIS A 126 6.76 11.76 -5.14
C HIS A 126 5.38 12.03 -5.75
N SER A 127 4.57 11.01 -5.95
CA SER A 127 3.27 11.11 -6.63
C SER A 127 2.08 11.08 -5.67
N HIS A 128 2.22 10.39 -4.54
CA HIS A 128 1.18 10.24 -3.53
C HIS A 128 1.54 10.92 -2.20
N ALA A 129 2.61 11.73 -2.12
CA ALA A 129 3.07 12.35 -0.87
C ALA A 129 3.22 11.34 0.30
N GLY A 130 3.51 10.08 -0.03
CA GLY A 130 3.63 9.02 0.97
C GLY A 130 4.85 9.22 1.85
N THR A 131 4.69 9.04 3.17
CA THR A 131 5.79 9.11 4.12
C THR A 131 6.59 7.81 4.03
N SER A 132 7.88 7.90 3.67
CA SER A 132 8.76 6.73 3.61
C SER A 132 8.95 6.18 5.02
N GLY A 133 8.42 4.99 5.30
CA GLY A 133 8.40 4.41 6.65
C GLY A 133 7.55 3.14 6.76
N LYS A 134 7.19 2.78 7.99
CA LYS A 134 6.44 1.56 8.35
C LYS A 134 5.14 1.35 7.55
N TRP A 135 4.54 2.45 7.10
CA TRP A 135 3.18 2.49 6.52
C TRP A 135 3.15 2.14 5.03
N THR A 136 4.15 2.59 4.26
CA THR A 136 4.26 2.20 2.84
C THR A 136 4.59 0.71 2.65
N ASN A 137 5.10 0.04 3.70
CA ASN A 137 5.26 -1.41 3.74
C ASN A 137 3.96 -2.18 4.07
N MET A 138 2.92 -1.51 4.56
CA MET A 138 1.60 -2.11 4.79
C MET A 138 0.68 -2.03 3.57
N LEU A 139 1.05 -1.20 2.59
CA LEU A 139 0.43 -1.16 1.26
C LEU A 139 0.96 -2.29 0.33
N GLU A 140 1.69 -3.27 0.89
CA GLU A 140 2.26 -4.48 0.25
C GLU A 140 1.28 -5.66 0.21
#